data_AF-F6B6P5-F1
#
_entry.id   AF-F6B6P5-F1
#
_cell.length_a   1.000
_cell.length_b   1.000
_cell.length_c   1.000
_cell.angle_alpha   90.00
_cell.angle_beta   90.00
_cell.angle_gamma   90.00
#
_symmetry.space_group_name_H-M   'P 1'
#
loop_
_entity.id
_entity.type
_entity.pdbx_description
1 polymer ?
#
loop_
_entity_poly.entity_id
_entity_poly.type
_entity_poly.pdbx_seq_one_letter_code
_entity_poly.pdbx_strand_id
1 'polypeptide(L)'
;MKEQDKFLNDTESLCPHCLSRVPAAKVLRGENVYMIKNCPVHGSFETVLWKGTPDYITWNRPKIPSQPKTCFTEISKGCPFDCGLCPDHRQHSCTVLLEVTQRCNLGCSFCFADAGINSSADPGMQTIESWFKTILATGGPYNIQISGGEPTLRDDLPEIISLGRSLGFQFIQLNTNGLRLAEDPNFVQKLKDSGLSSVFLQFDGTDDDIYLALRGRALLEKKLAAIQQCTEKNIGVVLVPTLVPGVNVNNIGSIIKLAVSYLPHVRGVHFQPVSYFGRYPEQPKDDSRITIPEVIQEIERQSNGQIKAESFKPPGCENSLCSFHGNFVRLPDGTLQPWTKREGCCSKPEKAAEGAAKARNFVAKYWSAPLILKPNTSYNESNYSIFDTFLEQVRTSSFSISGMAFQDAWNLDLERLRDCCIHVVSQEGKLIPFCAYNLTDSKGRPLYRQRRSQYGNDSPAKLDRP
;
A
#
# COMPACT_ATOMS: atom_id res chain seq x y z
N MET A 1 -19.96 -26.82 0.19
CA MET A 1 -20.75 -25.61 -0.14
C MET A 1 -22.06 -25.70 0.60
N LYS A 2 -22.59 -24.58 1.08
CA LYS A 2 -23.91 -24.51 1.72
C LYS A 2 -24.98 -24.44 0.62
N GLU A 3 -26.21 -24.90 0.88
CA GLU A 3 -27.28 -24.97 -0.14
C GLU A 3 -27.60 -23.63 -0.82
N GLN A 4 -27.39 -22.53 -0.11
CA GLN A 4 -27.64 -21.16 -0.58
C GLN A 4 -26.46 -20.51 -1.34
N ASP A 5 -25.34 -21.23 -1.51
CA ASP A 5 -24.14 -20.67 -2.15
C ASP A 5 -24.29 -20.67 -3.67
N LYS A 6 -24.18 -19.50 -4.30
CA LYS A 6 -24.02 -19.38 -5.76
C LYS A 6 -22.54 -19.37 -6.10
N PHE A 7 -22.09 -20.38 -6.86
CA PHE A 7 -20.72 -20.45 -7.36
C PHE A 7 -20.39 -19.27 -8.28
N LEU A 8 -19.18 -18.67 -8.10
CA LEU A 8 -18.68 -17.59 -8.95
C LEU A 8 -17.53 -18.05 -9.85
N ASN A 9 -16.43 -18.54 -9.26
CA ASN A 9 -15.28 -19.08 -9.97
C ASN A 9 -14.35 -19.89 -9.05
N ASP A 10 -13.50 -20.70 -9.66
CA ASP A 10 -12.38 -21.37 -9.01
C ASP A 10 -11.12 -20.50 -9.03
N THR A 11 -10.23 -20.76 -8.06
CA THR A 11 -8.87 -20.23 -7.99
C THR A 11 -7.98 -21.20 -7.21
N GLU A 12 -6.72 -20.83 -7.02
CA GLU A 12 -5.80 -21.47 -6.08
C GLU A 12 -5.48 -20.51 -4.94
N SER A 13 -5.16 -21.08 -3.78
CA SER A 13 -4.79 -20.35 -2.56
C SER A 13 -3.71 -21.11 -1.79
N LEU A 14 -3.34 -20.64 -0.60
CA LEU A 14 -2.46 -21.35 0.33
C LEU A 14 -3.23 -21.81 1.57
N CYS A 15 -2.94 -23.00 2.09
CA CYS A 15 -3.48 -23.41 3.39
C CYS A 15 -2.97 -22.47 4.50
N PRO A 16 -3.83 -21.93 5.38
CA PRO A 16 -3.42 -21.03 6.46
C PRO A 16 -2.54 -21.70 7.53
N HIS A 17 -2.39 -23.03 7.52
CA HIS A 17 -1.59 -23.76 8.52
C HIS A 17 -0.26 -24.29 8.00
N CYS A 18 -0.21 -24.82 6.76
CA CYS A 18 1.03 -25.36 6.19
C CYS A 18 1.56 -24.60 4.98
N LEU A 19 0.85 -23.58 4.50
CA LEU A 19 1.19 -22.79 3.33
C LEU A 19 1.32 -23.59 2.02
N SER A 20 0.87 -24.85 1.99
CA SER A 20 0.77 -25.62 0.75
C SER A 20 -0.28 -25.00 -0.18
N ARG A 21 -0.03 -25.06 -1.50
CA ARG A 21 -1.03 -24.65 -2.49
C ARG A 21 -2.25 -25.56 -2.42
N VAL A 22 -3.44 -24.97 -2.40
CA VAL A 22 -4.72 -25.68 -2.25
C VAL A 22 -5.75 -25.14 -3.23
N PRO A 23 -6.69 -25.98 -3.72
CA PRO A 23 -7.83 -25.51 -4.48
C PRO A 23 -8.72 -24.60 -3.62
N ALA A 24 -9.28 -23.58 -4.26
CA ALA A 24 -10.19 -22.64 -3.64
C ALA A 24 -11.32 -22.26 -4.61
N ALA A 25 -12.49 -21.95 -4.07
CA ALA A 25 -13.64 -21.47 -4.83
C ALA A 25 -14.18 -20.19 -4.22
N LYS A 26 -14.69 -19.29 -5.05
CA LYS A 26 -15.40 -18.10 -4.62
C LYS A 26 -16.89 -18.32 -4.79
N VAL A 27 -17.64 -18.01 -3.74
CA VAL A 27 -19.10 -18.17 -3.72
C VAL A 27 -19.77 -16.88 -3.27
N LEU A 28 -20.90 -16.57 -3.89
CA LEU A 28 -21.81 -15.52 -3.45
C LEU A 28 -22.84 -16.14 -2.50
N ARG A 29 -23.01 -15.54 -1.33
CA ARG A 29 -24.00 -15.91 -0.33
C ARG A 29 -24.68 -14.65 0.18
N GLY A 30 -25.96 -14.48 -0.16
CA GLY A 30 -26.62 -13.18 -0.03
C GLY A 30 -25.90 -12.13 -0.87
N GLU A 31 -25.48 -11.03 -0.24
CA GLU A 31 -24.73 -9.94 -0.88
C GLU A 31 -23.21 -10.02 -0.65
N ASN A 32 -22.74 -11.08 0.02
CA ASN A 32 -21.35 -11.23 0.42
C ASN A 32 -20.66 -12.31 -0.41
N VAL A 33 -19.37 -12.10 -0.70
CA VAL A 33 -18.53 -13.09 -1.37
C VAL A 33 -17.58 -13.71 -0.38
N TYR A 34 -17.51 -15.04 -0.40
CA TYR A 34 -16.66 -15.86 0.43
C TYR A 34 -15.66 -16.65 -0.41
N MET A 35 -14.50 -16.93 0.16
CA MET A 35 -13.55 -17.90 -0.36
C MET A 35 -13.63 -19.17 0.48
N ILE A 36 -13.81 -20.31 -0.19
CA ILE A 36 -13.79 -21.65 0.41
C ILE A 36 -12.53 -22.35 -0.06
N LYS A 37 -11.76 -22.93 0.85
CA LYS A 37 -10.47 -23.58 0.59
C LYS A 37 -10.48 -24.98 1.16
N ASN A 38 -9.84 -25.93 0.49
CA ASN A 38 -9.77 -27.32 0.95
C ASN A 38 -8.32 -27.81 0.99
N CYS A 39 -7.82 -28.06 2.19
CA CYS A 39 -6.51 -28.67 2.41
C CYS A 39 -6.66 -30.16 2.74
N PRO A 40 -5.95 -31.07 2.04
CA PRO A 40 -5.99 -32.50 2.35
C PRO A 40 -5.57 -32.86 3.79
N VAL A 41 -4.75 -32.01 4.42
CA VAL A 41 -4.19 -32.25 5.76
C VAL A 41 -5.00 -31.54 6.86
N HIS A 42 -5.49 -30.33 6.58
CA HIS A 42 -6.07 -29.45 7.61
C HIS A 42 -7.57 -29.19 7.43
N GLY A 43 -8.21 -29.79 6.43
CA GLY A 43 -9.65 -29.66 6.18
C GLY A 43 -10.04 -28.41 5.40
N SER A 44 -11.31 -28.01 5.54
CA SER A 44 -11.92 -26.89 4.82
C SER A 44 -11.88 -25.59 5.63
N PHE A 45 -11.67 -24.47 4.95
CA PHE A 45 -11.69 -23.13 5.53
C PHE A 45 -12.59 -22.22 4.71
N GLU A 46 -13.21 -21.26 5.38
CA GLU A 46 -14.04 -20.23 4.76
C GLU A 46 -13.59 -18.87 5.29
N THR A 47 -13.56 -17.86 4.44
CA THR A 47 -13.34 -16.47 4.83
C THR A 47 -14.12 -15.53 3.94
N VAL A 48 -14.62 -14.44 4.49
CA VAL A 48 -15.20 -13.35 3.71
C VAL A 48 -14.13 -12.64 2.86
N LEU A 49 -14.47 -12.34 1.60
CA LEU A 49 -13.65 -11.55 0.67
C LEU A 49 -14.23 -10.15 0.43
N TRP A 50 -15.55 -10.04 0.42
CA TRP A 50 -16.27 -8.84 -0.03
C TRP A 50 -17.64 -8.77 0.63
N LYS A 51 -18.00 -7.62 1.20
CA LYS A 51 -19.30 -7.44 1.86
C LYS A 51 -20.10 -6.30 1.22
N GLY A 52 -21.22 -6.61 0.57
CA GLY A 52 -22.13 -5.60 0.03
C GLY A 52 -21.57 -4.79 -1.14
N THR A 53 -21.88 -3.49 -1.19
CA THR A 53 -21.69 -2.61 -2.34
C THR A 53 -20.49 -1.66 -2.23
N PRO A 54 -19.75 -1.39 -3.32
CA PRO A 54 -20.03 -1.75 -4.71
C PRO A 54 -19.93 -3.26 -4.98
N ASP A 55 -20.71 -3.78 -5.93
CA ASP A 55 -20.85 -5.22 -6.14
C ASP A 55 -19.54 -5.88 -6.63
N TYR A 56 -19.25 -7.07 -6.12
CA TYR A 56 -18.00 -7.79 -6.40
C TYR A 56 -17.79 -8.12 -7.89
N ILE A 57 -18.86 -8.47 -8.61
CA ILE A 57 -18.77 -8.91 -10.01
C ILE A 57 -18.57 -7.70 -10.93
N THR A 58 -19.29 -6.61 -10.65
CA THR A 58 -19.21 -5.36 -11.41
C THR A 58 -17.99 -4.51 -11.03
N TRP A 59 -17.38 -4.74 -9.87
CA TRP A 59 -16.11 -4.12 -9.46
C TRP A 59 -14.91 -4.72 -10.21
N ASN A 60 -14.86 -4.46 -11.51
CA ASN A 60 -13.83 -4.99 -12.38
C ASN A 60 -13.36 -3.95 -13.39
N ARG A 61 -12.05 -3.93 -13.64
CA ARG A 61 -11.42 -3.20 -14.74
C ARG A 61 -10.56 -4.18 -15.54
N PRO A 62 -11.11 -4.80 -16.60
CA PRO A 62 -10.38 -5.76 -17.43
C PRO A 62 -9.11 -5.15 -18.02
N LYS A 63 -8.04 -5.94 -18.09
CA LYS A 63 -6.72 -5.53 -18.59
C LYS A 63 -6.10 -6.65 -19.38
N ILE A 64 -5.21 -6.31 -20.31
CA ILE A 64 -4.39 -7.28 -21.01
C ILE A 64 -3.13 -7.53 -20.16
N PRO A 65 -2.90 -8.76 -19.64
CA PRO A 65 -1.70 -9.11 -18.87
C PRO A 65 -0.39 -8.70 -19.57
N SER A 66 0.63 -8.37 -18.79
CA SER A 66 1.96 -8.07 -19.30
C SER A 66 3.03 -8.64 -18.38
N GLN A 67 3.90 -9.47 -18.93
CA GLN A 67 4.97 -10.09 -18.16
C GLN A 67 6.10 -9.11 -17.84
N PRO A 68 6.79 -9.28 -16.70
CA PRO A 68 8.01 -8.56 -16.37
C PRO A 68 9.01 -8.60 -17.52
N LYS A 69 9.73 -7.49 -17.75
CA LYS A 69 10.74 -7.40 -18.79
C LYS A 69 11.87 -8.41 -18.59
N THR A 70 12.24 -8.65 -17.34
CA THR A 70 13.25 -9.62 -16.95
C THR A 70 12.70 -10.44 -15.79
N CYS A 71 12.68 -11.76 -15.98
CA CYS A 71 12.32 -12.70 -14.92
C CYS A 71 13.60 -13.20 -14.25
N PHE A 72 13.71 -13.06 -12.92
CA PHE A 72 14.91 -13.46 -12.16
C PHE A 72 14.79 -14.86 -11.54
N THR A 73 13.69 -15.55 -11.80
CA THR A 73 13.34 -16.83 -11.22
C THR A 73 12.72 -17.72 -12.29
N GLU A 74 13.05 -19.01 -12.24
CA GLU A 74 12.43 -20.05 -13.05
C GLU A 74 11.21 -20.63 -12.34
N ILE A 75 10.29 -21.23 -13.08
CA ILE A 75 9.12 -21.92 -12.51
C ILE A 75 9.49 -23.38 -12.25
N SER A 76 9.44 -23.77 -10.98
CA SER A 76 9.65 -25.15 -10.53
C SER A 76 8.51 -25.62 -9.62
N LYS A 77 8.25 -24.91 -8.53
CA LYS A 77 7.15 -25.16 -7.57
C LYS A 77 5.87 -24.37 -7.92
N GLY A 78 5.97 -23.38 -8.80
CA GLY A 78 4.90 -22.49 -9.24
C GLY A 78 4.61 -21.35 -8.27
N CYS A 79 3.67 -20.49 -8.63
CA CYS A 79 3.19 -19.41 -7.77
C CYS A 79 2.59 -20.00 -6.46
N PRO A 80 2.88 -19.44 -5.27
CA PRO A 80 3.74 -18.30 -5.00
C PRO A 80 5.16 -18.67 -4.53
N PHE A 81 5.64 -19.89 -4.75
CA PHE A 81 6.89 -20.40 -4.16
C PHE A 81 8.15 -20.01 -4.93
N ASP A 82 8.04 -19.80 -6.24
CA ASP A 82 9.16 -19.33 -7.08
C ASP A 82 9.06 -17.84 -7.41
N CYS A 83 8.32 -17.06 -6.61
CA CYS A 83 8.08 -15.66 -6.90
C CYS A 83 9.36 -14.82 -6.79
N GLY A 84 9.44 -13.80 -7.65
CA GLY A 84 10.64 -13.00 -7.91
C GLY A 84 10.54 -12.30 -9.27
N LEU A 85 9.32 -11.87 -9.62
CA LEU A 85 8.90 -11.57 -11.00
C LEU A 85 9.12 -12.78 -11.93
N CYS A 86 8.54 -13.94 -11.60
CA CYS A 86 8.64 -15.16 -12.42
C CYS A 86 7.79 -15.06 -13.71
N PRO A 87 7.96 -15.97 -14.69
CA PRO A 87 7.19 -15.96 -15.95
C PRO A 87 5.65 -16.03 -15.79
N ASP A 88 5.16 -16.59 -14.68
CA ASP A 88 3.73 -16.62 -14.34
C ASP A 88 3.20 -15.28 -13.82
N HIS A 89 4.08 -14.32 -13.54
CA HIS A 89 3.71 -12.99 -13.10
C HIS A 89 3.21 -12.15 -14.28
N ARG A 90 2.05 -11.53 -14.11
CA ARG A 90 1.25 -10.92 -15.19
C ARG A 90 1.23 -9.40 -15.15
N GLN A 91 2.10 -8.79 -14.34
CA GLN A 91 2.17 -7.35 -14.16
C GLN A 91 3.63 -6.87 -13.92
N HIS A 92 3.89 -5.59 -14.24
CA HIS A 92 5.11 -4.86 -13.94
C HIS A 92 5.00 -4.14 -12.59
N SER A 93 6.13 -3.87 -11.95
CA SER A 93 6.13 -3.09 -10.71
C SER A 93 5.67 -1.64 -10.94
N CYS A 94 4.75 -1.19 -10.11
CA CYS A 94 4.42 0.22 -9.94
C CYS A 94 5.23 0.82 -8.79
N THR A 95 5.33 0.08 -7.70
CA THR A 95 6.03 0.51 -6.48
C THR A 95 6.87 -0.63 -5.95
N VAL A 96 8.12 -0.32 -5.60
CA VAL A 96 9.02 -1.27 -4.94
C VAL A 96 9.39 -0.75 -3.57
N LEU A 97 9.19 -1.58 -2.55
CA LEU A 97 9.54 -1.31 -1.17
C LEU A 97 10.95 -1.84 -0.87
N LEU A 98 11.77 -1.00 -0.25
CA LEU A 98 13.09 -1.34 0.28
C LEU A 98 13.01 -1.32 1.81
N GLU A 99 13.15 -2.49 2.43
CA GLU A 99 13.24 -2.59 3.89
C GLU A 99 14.68 -2.37 4.35
N VAL A 100 15.01 -1.12 4.68
CA VAL A 100 16.39 -0.70 4.97
C VAL A 100 16.81 -0.95 6.41
N THR A 101 15.88 -1.33 7.29
CA THR A 101 16.14 -1.69 8.69
C THR A 101 15.02 -2.56 9.25
N GLN A 102 15.32 -3.43 10.19
CA GLN A 102 14.31 -4.16 10.99
C GLN A 102 14.12 -3.57 12.39
N ARG A 103 14.87 -2.51 12.73
CA ARG A 103 14.72 -1.79 13.99
C ARG A 103 13.44 -0.97 13.96
N CYS A 104 12.75 -0.90 15.09
CA CYS A 104 11.58 -0.04 15.26
C CYS A 104 11.53 0.48 16.69
N ASN A 105 11.08 1.73 16.86
CA ASN A 105 10.90 2.40 18.14
C ASN A 105 9.43 2.38 18.61
N LEU A 106 8.61 1.48 18.05
CA LEU A 106 7.23 1.19 18.45
C LEU A 106 6.99 -0.32 18.56
N GLY A 107 6.08 -0.73 19.44
CA GLY A 107 5.67 -2.11 19.67
C GLY A 107 4.24 -2.40 19.23
N CYS A 108 3.88 -2.06 17.99
CA CYS A 108 2.50 -2.10 17.48
C CYS A 108 1.83 -3.47 17.62
N SER A 109 0.54 -3.49 17.95
CA SER A 109 -0.29 -4.70 18.03
C SER A 109 -0.50 -5.34 16.66
N PHE A 110 -0.58 -4.51 15.62
CA PHE A 110 -0.64 -4.92 14.21
C PHE A 110 0.59 -4.40 13.47
N CYS A 111 1.45 -5.31 13.00
CA CYS A 111 2.68 -4.97 12.28
C CYS A 111 3.01 -6.04 11.23
N PHE A 112 2.89 -5.69 9.95
CA PHE A 112 3.25 -6.61 8.87
C PHE A 112 4.74 -6.96 8.85
N ALA A 113 5.59 -5.98 9.20
CA ALA A 113 7.04 -6.15 9.18
C ALA A 113 7.54 -7.00 10.37
N ASP A 114 6.68 -7.13 11.40
CA ASP A 114 7.00 -7.72 12.69
C ASP A 114 8.31 -7.16 13.30
N ALA A 115 8.53 -5.86 13.08
CA ALA A 115 9.77 -5.19 13.41
C ALA A 115 9.95 -4.94 14.92
N GLY A 116 11.17 -4.65 15.33
CA GLY A 116 11.54 -4.34 16.73
C GLY A 116 11.82 -5.58 17.61
N ILE A 117 11.42 -6.79 17.19
CA ILE A 117 11.78 -8.04 17.87
C ILE A 117 12.91 -8.71 17.09
N ASN A 118 14.04 -9.00 17.74
CA ASN A 118 15.20 -9.69 17.15
C ASN A 118 15.70 -9.07 15.83
N SER A 119 15.95 -7.76 15.82
CA SER A 119 16.45 -7.06 14.63
C SER A 119 17.77 -7.65 14.14
N SER A 120 17.81 -8.05 12.88
CA SER A 120 19.07 -8.32 12.17
C SER A 120 19.88 -7.04 12.01
N ALA A 121 21.16 -7.17 11.66
CA ALA A 121 21.95 -6.02 11.25
C ALA A 121 21.27 -5.33 10.05
N ASP A 122 21.34 -4.00 10.02
CA ASP A 122 20.83 -3.22 8.91
C ASP A 122 21.68 -3.49 7.66
N PRO A 123 21.08 -3.60 6.45
CA PRO A 123 21.83 -3.76 5.21
C PRO A 123 22.78 -2.58 4.99
N GLY A 124 24.01 -2.88 4.59
CA GLY A 124 25.00 -1.86 4.23
C GLY A 124 24.66 -1.15 2.92
N MET A 125 25.30 0.00 2.67
CA MET A 125 25.03 0.81 1.47
C MET A 125 25.26 0.04 0.16
N GLN A 126 26.27 -0.84 0.11
CA GLN A 126 26.56 -1.66 -1.08
C GLN A 126 25.43 -2.64 -1.39
N THR A 127 24.79 -3.22 -0.36
CA THR A 127 23.62 -4.08 -0.52
C THR A 127 22.43 -3.28 -1.06
N ILE A 128 22.20 -2.09 -0.49
CA ILE A 128 21.12 -1.19 -0.93
C ILE A 128 21.34 -0.73 -2.39
N GLU A 129 22.58 -0.41 -2.77
CA GLU A 129 22.93 -0.09 -4.15
C GLU A 129 22.65 -1.27 -5.10
N SER A 130 23.00 -2.49 -4.69
CA SER A 130 22.68 -3.71 -5.44
C SER A 130 21.17 -3.87 -5.64
N TRP A 131 20.36 -3.61 -4.61
CA TRP A 131 18.91 -3.64 -4.72
C TRP A 131 18.39 -2.62 -5.74
N PHE A 132 18.85 -1.38 -5.69
CA PHE A 132 18.48 -0.37 -6.70
C PHE A 132 18.85 -0.81 -8.12
N LYS A 133 20.06 -1.38 -8.32
CA LYS A 133 20.50 -1.91 -9.61
C LYS A 133 19.62 -3.06 -10.09
N THR A 134 19.24 -3.99 -9.22
CA THR A 134 18.30 -5.06 -9.57
C THR A 134 16.95 -4.51 -9.98
N ILE A 135 16.42 -3.53 -9.24
CA ILE A 135 15.14 -2.87 -9.60
C ILE A 135 15.21 -2.25 -11.00
N LEU A 136 16.31 -1.55 -11.33
CA LEU A 136 16.51 -1.01 -12.69
C LEU A 136 16.54 -2.13 -13.74
N ALA A 137 17.26 -3.22 -13.48
CA ALA A 137 17.35 -4.36 -14.40
C ALA A 137 15.98 -5.01 -14.68
N THR A 138 15.04 -4.96 -13.72
CA THR A 138 13.68 -5.52 -13.88
C THR A 138 12.77 -4.71 -14.81
N GLY A 139 13.19 -3.50 -15.24
CA GLY A 139 12.39 -2.58 -16.04
C GLY A 139 12.10 -1.22 -15.39
N GLY A 140 12.78 -0.89 -14.28
CA GLY A 140 12.70 0.43 -13.64
C GLY A 140 13.19 1.58 -14.54
N PRO A 141 13.18 2.83 -14.03
CA PRO A 141 12.89 3.22 -12.65
C PRO A 141 11.39 3.19 -12.33
N TYR A 142 11.06 2.68 -11.13
CA TYR A 142 9.71 2.66 -10.58
C TYR A 142 9.57 3.66 -9.42
N ASN A 143 8.38 3.77 -8.82
CA ASN A 143 8.25 4.49 -7.57
C ASN A 143 8.89 3.67 -6.45
N ILE A 144 9.67 4.32 -5.59
CA ILE A 144 10.35 3.67 -4.47
C ILE A 144 9.68 4.05 -3.17
N GLN A 145 9.45 3.06 -2.33
CA GLN A 145 9.11 3.27 -0.92
C GLN A 145 10.27 2.76 -0.05
N ILE A 146 10.88 3.66 0.72
CA ILE A 146 11.83 3.26 1.76
C ILE A 146 11.03 2.95 3.01
N SER A 147 11.18 1.71 3.50
CA SER A 147 10.40 1.09 4.57
C SER A 147 11.32 0.24 5.46
N GLY A 148 10.74 -0.59 6.32
CA GLY A 148 11.45 -1.52 7.20
C GLY A 148 10.62 -1.81 8.44
N GLY A 149 11.27 -1.74 9.60
CA GLY A 149 10.63 -1.27 10.82
C GLY A 149 10.39 0.24 10.73
N GLU A 150 11.28 1.04 11.32
CA GLU A 150 11.25 2.49 11.24
C GLU A 150 12.52 3.02 10.54
N PRO A 151 12.46 3.40 9.24
CA PRO A 151 13.64 3.81 8.48
C PRO A 151 14.37 5.02 9.07
N THR A 152 13.64 5.91 9.74
CA THR A 152 14.24 7.12 10.35
C THR A 152 15.18 6.82 11.51
N LEU A 153 15.27 5.56 11.97
CA LEU A 153 16.31 5.12 12.92
C LEU A 153 17.71 4.98 12.29
N ARG A 154 17.81 5.10 10.96
CA ARG A 154 19.08 5.16 10.24
C ARG A 154 19.51 6.61 10.06
N ASP A 155 20.68 6.94 10.58
CA ASP A 155 21.28 8.27 10.38
C ASP A 155 21.74 8.48 8.94
N ASP A 156 22.07 7.39 8.23
CA ASP A 156 22.46 7.39 6.82
C ASP A 156 21.26 7.30 5.83
N LEU A 157 20.03 7.53 6.32
CA LEU A 157 18.84 7.54 5.47
C LEU A 157 18.90 8.61 4.36
N PRO A 158 19.37 9.86 4.60
CA PRO A 158 19.56 10.84 3.54
C PRO A 158 20.47 10.34 2.40
N GLU A 159 21.51 9.59 2.72
CA GLU A 159 22.46 9.01 1.77
C GLU A 159 21.81 7.91 0.92
N ILE A 160 20.95 7.07 1.52
CA ILE A 160 20.15 6.07 0.81
C ILE A 160 19.21 6.74 -0.20
N ILE A 161 18.56 7.84 0.19
CA ILE A 161 17.67 8.60 -0.70
C ILE A 161 18.48 9.22 -1.84
N SER A 162 19.60 9.87 -1.55
CA SER A 162 20.51 10.46 -2.54
C SER A 162 21.02 9.41 -3.54
N LEU A 163 21.33 8.20 -3.07
CA LEU A 163 21.72 7.08 -3.93
C LEU A 163 20.59 6.68 -4.90
N GLY A 164 19.36 6.54 -4.40
CA GLY A 164 18.21 6.27 -5.28
C GLY A 164 18.02 7.37 -6.32
N ARG A 165 18.15 8.64 -5.92
CA ARG A 165 18.05 9.80 -6.83
C ARG A 165 19.13 9.77 -7.91
N SER A 166 20.39 9.50 -7.55
CA SER A 166 21.51 9.47 -8.49
C SER A 166 21.40 8.34 -9.51
N LEU A 167 20.74 7.24 -9.14
CA LEU A 167 20.43 6.10 -10.03
C LEU A 167 19.17 6.32 -10.90
N GLY A 168 18.51 7.48 -10.79
CA GLY A 168 17.40 7.88 -11.67
C GLY A 168 15.99 7.64 -11.11
N PHE A 169 15.84 7.22 -9.85
CA PHE A 169 14.52 7.08 -9.22
C PHE A 169 13.92 8.44 -8.88
N GLN A 170 12.94 8.87 -9.68
CA GLN A 170 12.36 10.23 -9.59
C GLN A 170 11.34 10.40 -8.46
N PHE A 171 10.75 9.32 -7.97
CA PHE A 171 9.81 9.39 -6.85
C PHE A 171 10.26 8.42 -5.76
N ILE A 172 10.74 8.98 -4.66
CA ILE A 172 11.13 8.25 -3.46
C ILE A 172 10.22 8.72 -2.33
N GLN A 173 9.49 7.77 -1.76
CA GLN A 173 8.56 7.98 -0.67
C GLN A 173 9.09 7.29 0.59
N LEU A 174 8.96 7.95 1.74
CA LEU A 174 9.39 7.43 3.03
C LEU A 174 8.17 6.92 3.81
N ASN A 175 8.14 5.62 4.12
CA ASN A 175 7.18 5.04 5.05
C ASN A 175 7.73 5.21 6.47
N THR A 176 6.99 5.90 7.34
CA THR A 176 7.47 6.20 8.71
C THR A 176 6.33 6.39 9.70
N ASN A 177 6.61 6.10 10.96
CA ASN A 177 5.78 6.48 12.09
C ASN A 177 5.89 7.98 12.44
N GLY A 178 6.83 8.72 11.85
CA GLY A 178 6.94 10.17 11.95
C GLY A 178 7.52 10.71 13.26
N LEU A 179 7.92 9.86 14.21
CA LEU A 179 8.43 10.32 15.51
C LEU A 179 9.68 11.20 15.36
N ARG A 180 10.69 10.74 14.61
CA ARG A 180 11.90 11.54 14.35
C ARG A 180 11.58 12.78 13.51
N LEU A 181 10.64 12.68 12.57
CA LEU A 181 10.23 13.84 11.77
C LEU A 181 9.63 14.94 12.65
N ALA A 182 8.91 14.59 13.71
CA ALA A 182 8.33 15.55 14.65
C ALA A 182 9.38 16.26 15.52
N GLU A 183 10.50 15.60 15.80
CA GLU A 183 11.47 16.03 16.81
C GLU A 183 12.77 16.60 16.24
N ASP A 184 13.11 16.27 14.99
CA ASP A 184 14.39 16.64 14.37
C ASP A 184 14.17 17.37 13.03
N PRO A 185 13.88 18.69 13.06
CA PRO A 185 13.69 19.50 11.85
C PRO A 185 14.89 19.49 10.90
N ASN A 186 16.11 19.37 11.43
CA ASN A 186 17.34 19.32 10.63
C ASN A 186 17.42 18.02 9.85
N PHE A 187 17.02 16.90 10.45
CA PHE A 187 16.90 15.65 9.72
C PHE A 187 15.85 15.73 8.62
N VAL A 188 14.68 16.33 8.88
CA VAL A 188 13.65 16.55 7.83
C VAL A 188 14.20 17.38 6.67
N GLN A 189 14.99 18.42 6.96
CA GLN A 189 15.66 19.22 5.93
C GLN A 189 16.66 18.37 5.12
N LYS A 190 17.48 17.55 5.77
CA LYS A 190 18.41 16.63 5.06
C LYS A 190 17.65 15.67 4.14
N LEU A 191 16.52 15.12 4.58
CA LEU A 191 15.69 14.26 3.72
C LEU A 191 15.18 15.02 2.49
N LYS A 192 14.75 16.28 2.66
CA LYS A 192 14.35 17.14 1.54
C LYS A 192 15.49 17.36 0.57
N ASP A 193 16.65 17.74 1.08
CA ASP A 193 17.85 18.08 0.29
C ASP A 193 18.37 16.85 -0.47
N SER A 194 18.26 15.65 0.12
CA SER A 194 18.56 14.38 -0.52
C SER A 194 17.57 14.01 -1.65
N GLY A 195 16.46 14.72 -1.79
CA GLY A 195 15.47 14.51 -2.85
C GLY A 195 14.28 13.65 -2.47
N LEU A 196 13.94 13.55 -1.18
CA LEU A 196 12.70 12.89 -0.75
C LEU A 196 11.49 13.58 -1.38
N SER A 197 10.61 12.80 -2.00
CA SER A 197 9.46 13.32 -2.74
C SER A 197 8.21 13.43 -1.87
N SER A 198 7.97 12.42 -1.03
CA SER A 198 6.75 12.30 -0.23
C SER A 198 7.00 11.48 1.04
N VAL A 199 6.18 11.72 2.07
CA VAL A 199 6.11 10.92 3.30
C VAL A 199 4.79 10.17 3.31
N PHE A 200 4.86 8.85 3.49
CA PHE A 200 3.74 7.96 3.73
C PHE A 200 3.63 7.76 5.25
N LEU A 201 2.87 8.64 5.89
CA LEU A 201 2.86 8.81 7.34
C LEU A 201 1.83 7.87 7.98
N GLN A 202 2.29 6.98 8.86
CA GLN A 202 1.38 6.18 9.69
C GLN A 202 0.52 7.11 10.57
N PHE A 203 -0.79 7.11 10.33
CA PHE A 203 -1.75 8.01 10.97
C PHE A 203 -3.09 7.29 11.17
N ASP A 204 -3.34 6.70 12.34
CA ASP A 204 -4.51 5.82 12.54
C ASP A 204 -5.79 6.54 12.93
N GLY A 205 -5.72 7.79 13.41
CA GLY A 205 -6.90 8.50 13.85
C GLY A 205 -6.62 9.88 14.42
N THR A 206 -7.68 10.56 14.84
CA THR A 206 -7.65 11.93 15.39
C THR A 206 -7.83 11.96 16.91
N ASP A 207 -7.56 10.84 17.58
CA ASP A 207 -7.69 10.66 19.03
C ASP A 207 -6.57 9.73 19.53
N ASP A 208 -6.03 9.99 20.72
CA ASP A 208 -4.97 9.20 21.32
C ASP A 208 -5.42 7.82 21.80
N ASP A 209 -6.71 7.62 22.10
CA ASP A 209 -7.23 6.28 22.44
C ASP A 209 -7.00 5.27 21.31
N ILE A 210 -7.08 5.74 20.06
CA ILE A 210 -6.80 4.93 18.87
C ILE A 210 -5.31 4.52 18.83
N TYR A 211 -4.40 5.46 19.11
CA TYR A 211 -2.96 5.19 19.11
C TYR A 211 -2.54 4.33 20.30
N LEU A 212 -3.16 4.51 21.46
CA LEU A 212 -2.98 3.64 22.62
C LEU A 212 -3.35 2.19 22.27
N ALA A 213 -4.50 1.99 21.63
CA ALA A 213 -4.96 0.65 21.23
C ALA A 213 -4.07 -0.03 20.16
N LEU A 214 -3.61 0.73 19.15
CA LEU A 214 -2.90 0.14 18.00
C LEU A 214 -1.37 0.19 18.11
N ARG A 215 -0.83 1.20 18.78
CA ARG A 215 0.60 1.54 18.82
C ARG A 215 1.19 1.53 20.24
N GLY A 216 0.34 1.42 21.27
CA GLY A 216 0.73 1.26 22.67
C GLY A 216 1.05 2.56 23.41
N ARG A 217 0.83 3.73 22.79
CA ARG A 217 1.01 5.04 23.43
C ARG A 217 0.28 6.15 22.68
N ALA A 218 0.02 7.27 23.36
CA ALA A 218 -0.43 8.51 22.75
C ALA A 218 0.59 9.00 21.70
N LEU A 219 0.10 9.42 20.53
CA LEU A 219 0.94 9.79 19.39
C LEU A 219 0.39 10.96 18.56
N LEU A 220 -0.87 11.39 18.76
CA LEU A 220 -1.52 12.36 17.88
C LEU A 220 -0.71 13.66 17.77
N GLU A 221 -0.26 14.21 18.90
CA GLU A 221 0.58 15.41 18.93
C GLU A 221 1.83 15.26 18.05
N LYS A 222 2.53 14.12 18.18
CA LYS A 222 3.73 13.82 17.37
C LYS A 222 3.38 13.67 15.90
N LYS A 223 2.22 13.10 15.56
CA LYS A 223 1.77 13.00 14.16
C LYS A 223 1.52 14.37 13.55
N LEU A 224 0.84 15.26 14.27
CA LEU A 224 0.57 16.62 13.82
C LEU A 224 1.87 17.44 13.68
N ALA A 225 2.80 17.29 14.62
CA ALA A 225 4.12 17.90 14.53
C ALA A 225 4.91 17.38 13.32
N ALA A 226 4.86 16.09 13.00
CA ALA A 226 5.50 15.54 11.79
C ALA A 226 4.90 16.13 10.51
N ILE A 227 3.57 16.28 10.42
CA ILE A 227 2.90 16.92 9.29
C ILE A 227 3.37 18.38 9.13
N GLN A 228 3.48 19.10 10.25
CA GLN A 228 3.96 20.49 10.26
C GLN A 228 5.40 20.59 9.76
N GLN A 229 6.29 19.72 10.25
CA GLN A 229 7.69 19.70 9.81
C GLN A 229 7.80 19.38 8.31
N CYS A 230 7.06 18.40 7.79
CA CYS A 230 7.03 18.14 6.35
C CYS A 230 6.49 19.33 5.55
N THR A 231 5.45 19.99 6.04
CA THR A 231 4.84 21.17 5.42
C THR A 231 5.84 22.31 5.28
N GLU A 232 6.53 22.66 6.37
CA GLU A 232 7.53 23.74 6.38
C GLU A 232 8.70 23.49 5.41
N LYS A 233 9.04 22.23 5.14
CA LYS A 233 10.15 21.82 4.26
C LYS A 233 9.66 21.45 2.86
N ASN A 234 8.39 21.73 2.56
CA ASN A 234 7.73 21.46 1.28
C ASN A 234 7.87 19.98 0.85
N ILE A 235 7.61 19.05 1.79
CA ILE A 235 7.52 17.61 1.53
C ILE A 235 6.04 17.22 1.55
N GLY A 236 5.58 16.53 0.52
CA GLY A 236 4.19 16.07 0.44
C GLY A 236 3.93 14.95 1.44
N VAL A 237 2.75 14.92 2.05
CA VAL A 237 2.38 13.90 3.03
C VAL A 237 1.12 13.15 2.55
N VAL A 238 1.12 11.84 2.68
CA VAL A 238 -0.07 10.99 2.56
C VAL A 238 -0.31 10.35 3.92
N LEU A 239 -1.51 10.49 4.48
CA LEU A 239 -1.87 9.87 5.75
C LEU A 239 -2.28 8.42 5.52
N VAL A 240 -1.80 7.52 6.38
CA VAL A 240 -1.94 6.07 6.20
C VAL A 240 -2.47 5.43 7.48
N PRO A 241 -3.80 5.37 7.63
CA PRO A 241 -4.42 4.63 8.72
C PRO A 241 -4.43 3.13 8.46
N THR A 242 -4.01 2.34 9.45
CA THR A 242 -4.38 0.92 9.50
C THR A 242 -5.76 0.82 10.14
N LEU A 243 -6.77 0.39 9.37
CA LEU A 243 -8.14 0.28 9.86
C LEU A 243 -8.35 -1.07 10.57
N VAL A 244 -8.78 -1.03 11.83
CA VAL A 244 -9.08 -2.21 12.65
C VAL A 244 -10.52 -2.10 13.16
N PRO A 245 -11.36 -3.15 12.99
CA PRO A 245 -12.73 -3.14 13.51
C PRO A 245 -12.79 -2.84 15.00
N GLY A 246 -13.81 -2.07 15.40
CA GLY A 246 -13.99 -1.68 16.80
C GLY A 246 -13.00 -0.66 17.33
N VAL A 247 -12.01 -0.22 16.54
CA VAL A 247 -11.00 0.75 16.98
C VAL A 247 -11.16 2.10 16.28
N ASN A 248 -10.91 2.16 14.97
CA ASN A 248 -10.79 3.44 14.24
C ASN A 248 -11.62 3.54 12.96
N VAL A 249 -12.45 2.54 12.64
CA VAL A 249 -13.34 2.60 11.47
C VAL A 249 -14.26 3.83 11.54
N ASN A 250 -14.79 4.16 12.72
CA ASN A 250 -15.63 5.33 12.96
C ASN A 250 -14.88 6.68 12.90
N ASN A 251 -13.58 6.68 12.62
CA ASN A 251 -12.75 7.87 12.54
C ASN A 251 -12.33 8.23 11.10
N ILE A 252 -12.71 7.43 10.10
CA ILE A 252 -12.41 7.64 8.67
C ILE A 252 -12.73 9.07 8.21
N GLY A 253 -13.93 9.58 8.51
CA GLY A 253 -14.34 10.93 8.14
C GLY A 253 -13.51 12.03 8.81
N SER A 254 -13.18 11.85 10.09
CA SER A 254 -12.32 12.77 10.84
C SER A 254 -10.90 12.84 10.27
N ILE A 255 -10.33 11.70 9.87
CA ILE A 255 -9.02 11.63 9.22
C ILE A 255 -9.05 12.38 7.88
N ILE A 256 -10.09 12.17 7.06
CA ILE A 256 -10.24 12.87 5.77
C ILE A 256 -10.35 14.37 6.00
N LYS A 257 -11.20 14.81 6.94
CA LYS A 257 -11.39 16.23 7.26
C LYS A 257 -10.08 16.89 7.71
N LEU A 258 -9.33 16.22 8.59
CA LEU A 258 -8.01 16.68 9.01
C LEU A 258 -7.06 16.76 7.81
N ALA A 259 -6.97 15.72 6.99
CA ALA A 259 -6.09 15.72 5.83
C ALA A 259 -6.37 16.88 4.86
N VAL A 260 -7.65 17.18 4.62
CA VAL A 260 -8.09 18.31 3.77
C VAL A 260 -7.73 19.68 4.38
N SER A 261 -7.71 19.82 5.71
CA SER A 261 -7.33 21.07 6.37
C SER A 261 -5.84 21.38 6.24
N TYR A 262 -5.00 20.38 5.94
CA TYR A 262 -3.56 20.53 5.71
C TYR A 262 -3.17 20.61 4.22
N LEU A 263 -4.14 20.75 3.31
CA LEU A 263 -3.84 21.12 1.92
C LEU A 263 -3.10 22.48 1.87
N PRO A 264 -2.09 22.63 0.98
CA PRO A 264 -1.79 21.74 -0.13
C PRO A 264 -0.74 20.66 0.18
N HIS A 265 -0.28 20.50 1.42
CA HIS A 265 0.88 19.65 1.75
C HIS A 265 0.49 18.22 2.12
N VAL A 266 -0.64 18.03 2.82
CA VAL A 266 -1.27 16.71 2.92
C VAL A 266 -2.06 16.46 1.64
N ARG A 267 -1.59 15.51 0.83
CA ARG A 267 -2.05 15.25 -0.54
C ARG A 267 -3.16 14.20 -0.64
N GLY A 268 -3.40 13.47 0.44
CA GLY A 268 -4.40 12.42 0.45
C GLY A 268 -4.36 11.52 1.66
N VAL A 269 -5.29 10.57 1.66
CA VAL A 269 -5.37 9.48 2.62
C VAL A 269 -5.33 8.15 1.87
N HIS A 270 -4.52 7.22 2.35
CA HIS A 270 -4.45 5.84 1.86
C HIS A 270 -4.83 4.87 2.98
N PHE A 271 -6.08 4.41 2.95
CA PHE A 271 -6.62 3.49 3.96
C PHE A 271 -6.08 2.07 3.76
N GLN A 272 -5.61 1.46 4.85
CA GLN A 272 -5.14 0.08 4.86
C GLN A 272 -5.97 -0.74 5.84
N PRO A 273 -7.07 -1.37 5.40
CA PRO A 273 -7.71 -2.44 6.15
C PRO A 273 -6.70 -3.44 6.69
N VAL A 274 -6.86 -3.80 7.97
CA VAL A 274 -5.98 -4.76 8.63
C VAL A 274 -5.88 -6.06 7.83
N SER A 275 -4.67 -6.60 7.76
CA SER A 275 -4.37 -7.90 7.16
C SER A 275 -3.61 -8.73 8.17
N TYR A 276 -3.85 -10.05 8.16
CA TYR A 276 -3.44 -10.94 9.25
C TYR A 276 -2.17 -11.70 8.91
N PHE A 277 -1.08 -10.96 8.78
CA PHE A 277 0.26 -11.48 8.61
C PHE A 277 1.27 -10.67 9.43
N GLY A 278 2.41 -11.28 9.76
CA GLY A 278 3.37 -10.68 10.69
C GLY A 278 2.85 -10.76 12.13
N ARG A 279 2.77 -9.61 12.82
CA ARG A 279 2.25 -9.50 14.18
C ARG A 279 0.80 -9.05 14.18
N TYR A 280 -0.04 -9.85 14.82
CA TYR A 280 -1.45 -9.56 15.09
C TYR A 280 -1.86 -10.37 16.35
N PRO A 281 -2.85 -9.90 17.14
CA PRO A 281 -3.15 -10.46 18.45
C PRO A 281 -3.86 -11.82 18.37
N GLU A 282 -4.81 -11.97 17.44
CA GLU A 282 -5.67 -13.14 17.36
C GLU A 282 -5.92 -13.54 15.91
N GLN A 283 -6.18 -14.83 15.68
CA GLN A 283 -6.55 -15.33 14.35
C GLN A 283 -7.82 -14.64 13.86
N PRO A 284 -7.87 -14.24 12.57
CA PRO A 284 -9.00 -13.49 12.05
C PRO A 284 -10.26 -14.33 11.98
N LYS A 285 -11.38 -13.70 12.34
CA LYS A 285 -12.74 -14.13 12.00
C LYS A 285 -13.33 -13.17 10.96
N ASP A 286 -14.49 -13.51 10.42
CA ASP A 286 -15.15 -12.66 9.40
C ASP A 286 -15.54 -11.27 9.92
N ASP A 287 -15.88 -11.13 11.20
CA ASP A 287 -16.19 -9.86 11.87
C ASP A 287 -14.94 -8.99 12.10
N SER A 288 -13.76 -9.62 12.06
CA SER A 288 -12.48 -8.96 12.23
C SER A 288 -11.99 -8.36 10.90
N ARG A 289 -12.64 -8.70 9.77
CA ARG A 289 -12.24 -8.22 8.44
C ARG A 289 -13.04 -7.01 7.99
N ILE A 290 -12.31 -6.04 7.43
CA ILE A 290 -12.86 -4.89 6.71
C ILE A 290 -12.57 -5.08 5.23
N THR A 291 -13.61 -5.08 4.41
CA THR A 291 -13.52 -5.20 2.95
C THR A 291 -13.52 -3.83 2.29
N ILE A 292 -13.09 -3.75 1.02
CA ILE A 292 -13.07 -2.50 0.25
C ILE A 292 -14.45 -1.79 0.24
N PRO A 293 -15.58 -2.50 0.00
CA PRO A 293 -16.91 -1.93 0.15
C PRO A 293 -17.16 -1.24 1.47
N GLU A 294 -16.84 -1.89 2.58
CA GLU A 294 -17.07 -1.33 3.91
C GLU A 294 -16.30 -0.02 4.10
N VAL A 295 -15.05 0.06 3.63
CA VAL A 295 -14.29 1.32 3.68
C VAL A 295 -14.96 2.41 2.83
N ILE A 296 -15.39 2.09 1.61
CA ILE A 296 -16.06 3.04 0.71
C ILE A 296 -17.38 3.54 1.32
N GLN A 297 -18.19 2.64 1.87
CA GLN A 297 -19.45 2.98 2.53
C GLN A 297 -19.22 3.83 3.78
N GLU A 298 -18.19 3.52 4.57
CA GLU A 298 -17.84 4.34 5.74
C GLU A 298 -17.32 5.72 5.36
N ILE A 299 -16.61 5.86 4.24
CA ILE A 299 -16.23 7.18 3.70
C ILE A 299 -17.49 7.98 3.35
N GLU A 300 -18.45 7.39 2.63
CA GLU A 300 -19.69 8.07 2.25
C GLU A 300 -20.53 8.44 3.48
N ARG A 301 -20.74 7.48 4.39
CA ARG A 301 -21.50 7.69 5.62
C ARG A 301 -20.90 8.79 6.48
N GLN A 302 -19.60 8.74 6.74
CA GLN A 302 -18.93 9.70 7.63
C GLN A 302 -18.63 11.05 6.97
N SER A 303 -18.73 11.14 5.64
CA SER A 303 -18.72 12.41 4.91
C SER A 303 -20.12 13.02 4.73
N ASN A 304 -21.16 12.41 5.32
CA ASN A 304 -22.56 12.81 5.14
C ASN A 304 -22.97 12.91 3.66
N GLY A 305 -22.49 11.98 2.84
CA GLY A 305 -22.80 11.92 1.40
C GLY A 305 -22.05 12.92 0.52
N GLN A 306 -21.12 13.71 1.07
CA GLN A 306 -20.27 14.59 0.26
C GLN A 306 -19.32 13.80 -0.66
N ILE A 307 -18.80 12.68 -0.16
CA ILE A 307 -17.92 11.78 -0.91
C ILE A 307 -18.68 10.50 -1.21
N LYS A 308 -19.31 10.43 -2.37
CA LYS A 308 -20.17 9.31 -2.73
C LYS A 308 -19.37 8.08 -3.16
N ALA A 309 -19.90 6.87 -2.91
CA ALA A 309 -19.28 5.61 -3.31
C ALA A 309 -18.95 5.56 -4.82
N GLU A 310 -19.77 6.16 -5.68
CA GLU A 310 -19.55 6.18 -7.14
C GLU A 310 -18.35 7.04 -7.57
N SER A 311 -17.78 7.81 -6.64
CA SER A 311 -16.54 8.57 -6.87
C SER A 311 -15.30 7.66 -6.89
N PHE A 312 -15.43 6.42 -6.43
CA PHE A 312 -14.35 5.46 -6.34
C PHE A 312 -14.41 4.44 -7.48
N LYS A 313 -13.25 3.96 -7.89
CA LYS A 313 -13.12 2.95 -8.94
C LYS A 313 -11.99 1.95 -8.67
N PRO A 314 -12.06 0.74 -9.25
CA PRO A 314 -10.97 -0.22 -9.20
C PRO A 314 -9.68 0.34 -9.84
N PRO A 315 -8.51 -0.17 -9.42
CA PRO A 315 -7.22 0.30 -9.92
C PRO A 315 -6.99 0.03 -11.40
N GLY A 316 -6.13 0.84 -12.00
CA GLY A 316 -5.66 0.67 -13.39
C GLY A 316 -4.48 -0.30 -13.56
N CYS A 317 -3.70 -0.56 -12.51
CA CYS A 317 -2.50 -1.39 -12.59
C CYS A 317 -2.67 -2.79 -11.97
N GLU A 318 -2.77 -2.93 -10.66
CA GLU A 318 -2.98 -4.22 -9.97
C GLU A 318 -4.37 -4.82 -10.20
N ASN A 319 -4.62 -6.02 -9.67
CA ASN A 319 -5.94 -6.64 -9.72
C ASN A 319 -7.04 -5.72 -9.16
N SER A 320 -8.21 -5.68 -9.82
CA SER A 320 -9.35 -4.81 -9.47
C SER A 320 -9.80 -4.94 -8.01
N LEU A 321 -9.60 -6.11 -7.41
CA LEU A 321 -10.03 -6.45 -6.05
C LEU A 321 -8.98 -6.09 -4.97
N CYS A 322 -7.84 -5.52 -5.36
CA CYS A 322 -6.77 -5.17 -4.40
C CYS A 322 -6.95 -3.79 -3.78
N SER A 323 -7.53 -2.83 -4.50
CA SER A 323 -7.58 -1.46 -4.04
C SER A 323 -8.77 -0.69 -4.61
N PHE A 324 -8.93 0.54 -4.15
CA PHE A 324 -9.80 1.54 -4.73
C PHE A 324 -9.11 2.90 -4.72
N HIS A 325 -9.53 3.79 -5.62
CA HIS A 325 -9.07 5.18 -5.61
C HIS A 325 -10.15 6.13 -6.12
N GLY A 326 -10.11 7.35 -5.59
CA GLY A 326 -10.93 8.49 -5.98
C GLY A 326 -10.07 9.76 -5.87
N ASN A 327 -10.24 10.65 -6.84
CA ASN A 327 -9.51 11.93 -6.88
C ASN A 327 -10.51 13.06 -6.75
N PHE A 328 -10.14 14.08 -6.00
CA PHE A 328 -11.01 15.19 -5.64
C PHE A 328 -10.26 16.51 -5.80
N VAL A 329 -11.02 17.59 -5.94
CA VAL A 329 -10.52 18.96 -5.85
C VAL A 329 -11.28 19.65 -4.72
N ARG A 330 -10.56 20.30 -3.81
CA ARG A 330 -11.17 21.15 -2.77
C ARG A 330 -11.68 22.43 -3.39
N LEU A 331 -12.97 22.69 -3.25
CA LEU A 331 -13.61 23.93 -3.65
C LEU A 331 -13.37 25.05 -2.62
N PRO A 332 -13.60 26.34 -2.97
CA PRO A 332 -13.42 27.45 -2.04
C PRO A 332 -14.28 27.37 -0.77
N ASP A 333 -15.43 26.70 -0.84
CA ASP A 333 -16.32 26.43 0.31
C ASP A 333 -15.81 25.29 1.22
N GLY A 334 -14.66 24.69 0.88
CA GLY A 334 -14.03 23.59 1.62
C GLY A 334 -14.53 22.20 1.23
N THR A 335 -15.56 22.09 0.38
CA THR A 335 -16.09 20.79 -0.05
C THR A 335 -15.17 20.10 -1.05
N LEU A 336 -15.25 18.77 -1.10
CA LEU A 336 -14.50 17.97 -2.08
C LEU A 336 -15.40 17.62 -3.26
N GLN A 337 -14.99 18.04 -4.46
CA GLN A 337 -15.65 17.66 -5.70
C GLN A 337 -14.87 16.53 -6.39
N PRO A 338 -15.51 15.41 -6.78
CA PRO A 338 -14.85 14.36 -7.53
C PRO A 338 -14.28 14.89 -8.86
N TRP A 339 -12.99 14.63 -9.07
CA TRP A 339 -12.29 14.89 -10.31
C TRP A 339 -12.16 13.59 -11.10
N THR A 340 -13.22 13.22 -11.82
CA THR A 340 -13.21 12.07 -12.73
C THR A 340 -13.60 12.53 -14.14
N LYS A 341 -12.71 12.30 -15.11
CA LYS A 341 -13.16 12.11 -16.48
C LYS A 341 -13.91 10.78 -16.50
N ARG A 342 -15.22 10.80 -16.77
CA ARG A 342 -15.98 9.58 -17.09
C ARG A 342 -15.33 8.97 -18.33
N GLU A 343 -14.59 7.87 -18.18
CA GLU A 343 -14.20 7.03 -19.31
C GLU A 343 -15.50 6.44 -19.87
N GLY A 344 -15.77 6.66 -21.16
CA GLY A 344 -16.97 6.14 -21.81
C GLY A 344 -17.01 4.61 -21.75
N CYS A 345 -18.22 4.05 -21.76
CA CYS A 345 -18.54 2.61 -21.67
C CYS A 345 -17.87 1.73 -22.77
N CYS A 346 -17.12 2.31 -23.71
CA CYS A 346 -16.57 1.64 -24.90
C CYS A 346 -15.02 1.62 -24.96
N SER A 347 -14.33 1.87 -23.85
CA SER A 347 -12.86 1.81 -23.80
C SER A 347 -12.39 0.36 -23.96
N LYS A 348 -11.57 0.07 -24.99
CA LYS A 348 -10.90 -1.24 -25.11
C LYS A 348 -10.00 -1.47 -23.89
N PRO A 349 -9.84 -2.72 -23.40
CA PRO A 349 -8.93 -3.03 -22.30
C PRO A 349 -7.51 -2.54 -22.60
N GLU A 350 -6.94 -1.77 -21.69
CA GLU A 350 -5.56 -1.29 -21.80
C GLU A 350 -4.56 -2.39 -21.36
N LYS A 351 -3.30 -2.27 -21.82
CA LYS A 351 -2.24 -3.17 -21.36
C LYS A 351 -1.89 -2.88 -19.90
N ALA A 352 -1.67 -3.93 -19.12
CA ALA A 352 -1.25 -3.89 -17.72
C ALA A 352 -0.06 -2.93 -17.48
N ALA A 353 0.94 -2.94 -18.36
CA ALA A 353 2.12 -2.06 -18.30
C ALA A 353 1.80 -0.56 -18.48
N GLU A 354 0.81 -0.21 -19.32
CA GLU A 354 0.38 1.18 -19.54
C GLU A 354 -0.37 1.70 -18.31
N GLY A 355 -1.24 0.87 -17.72
CA GLY A 355 -1.89 1.15 -16.45
C GLY A 355 -0.87 1.39 -15.33
N ALA A 356 0.18 0.57 -15.27
CA ALA A 356 1.28 0.74 -14.33
C ALA A 356 2.03 2.07 -14.51
N ALA A 357 2.39 2.43 -15.74
CA ALA A 357 3.05 3.70 -16.03
C ALA A 357 2.17 4.91 -15.66
N LYS A 358 0.87 4.88 -15.98
CA LYS A 358 -0.09 5.93 -15.59
C LYS A 358 -0.19 6.06 -14.08
N ALA A 359 -0.26 4.95 -13.34
CA ALA A 359 -0.31 4.95 -11.89
C ALA A 359 0.95 5.55 -11.26
N ARG A 360 2.14 5.17 -11.75
CA ARG A 360 3.42 5.75 -11.29
C ARG A 360 3.46 7.26 -11.48
N ASN A 361 3.12 7.74 -12.67
CA ASN A 361 3.09 9.17 -13.00
C ASN A 361 2.05 9.94 -12.18
N PHE A 362 0.88 9.33 -11.94
CA PHE A 362 -0.15 9.92 -11.09
C PHE A 362 0.35 10.10 -9.66
N VAL A 363 0.86 9.04 -9.03
CA VAL A 363 1.38 9.09 -7.66
C VAL A 363 2.52 10.12 -7.55
N ALA A 364 3.49 10.07 -8.47
CA ALA A 364 4.62 10.98 -8.45
C ALA A 364 4.20 12.45 -8.53
N LYS A 365 3.16 12.75 -9.32
CA LYS A 365 2.65 14.10 -9.50
C LYS A 365 1.78 14.58 -8.35
N TYR A 366 0.84 13.75 -7.87
CA TYR A 366 -0.19 14.21 -6.94
C TYR A 366 0.15 14.00 -5.48
N TRP A 367 1.10 13.11 -5.14
CA TRP A 367 1.52 12.83 -3.76
C TRP A 367 2.79 13.59 -3.34
N SER A 368 3.50 14.18 -4.30
CA SER A 368 4.54 15.17 -4.02
C SER A 368 3.92 16.50 -3.61
N ALA A 369 4.64 17.30 -2.84
CA ALA A 369 4.22 18.68 -2.59
C ALA A 369 4.18 19.46 -3.92
N PRO A 370 3.25 20.42 -4.09
CA PRO A 370 3.24 21.25 -5.29
C PRO A 370 4.54 22.05 -5.41
N LEU A 371 4.94 22.33 -6.65
CA LEU A 371 6.04 23.25 -6.90
C LEU A 371 5.61 24.65 -6.47
N ILE A 372 6.38 25.29 -5.59
CA ILE A 372 6.20 26.70 -5.26
C ILE A 372 6.75 27.48 -6.46
N LEU A 373 5.86 27.94 -7.35
CA LEU A 373 6.25 28.91 -8.36
C LEU A 373 6.60 30.22 -7.63
N LYS A 374 7.87 30.64 -7.66
CA LYS A 374 8.22 31.98 -7.24
C LYS A 374 7.52 32.97 -8.19
N PRO A 375 6.83 34.02 -7.70
CA PRO A 375 6.37 35.07 -8.57
C PRO A 375 7.61 35.66 -9.25
N ASN A 376 7.69 35.56 -10.58
CA ASN A 376 8.73 36.23 -11.33
C ASN A 376 8.62 37.73 -11.05
N THR A 377 9.68 38.34 -10.50
CA THR A 377 9.77 39.80 -10.23
C THR A 377 10.08 40.62 -11.48
N SER A 378 9.80 40.08 -12.66
CA SER A 378 9.75 40.78 -13.93
C SER A 378 8.74 40.03 -14.80
N TYR A 379 8.21 40.67 -15.84
CA TYR A 379 7.29 40.14 -16.87
C TYR A 379 5.83 40.62 -16.78
N ASN A 380 5.42 41.22 -17.90
CA ASN A 380 4.19 41.96 -18.16
C ASN A 380 2.89 41.27 -17.69
N GLU A 381 2.02 42.06 -17.03
CA GLU A 381 0.70 41.69 -16.50
C GLU A 381 -0.36 41.26 -17.55
N SER A 382 -0.03 41.16 -18.84
CA SER A 382 -1.05 41.08 -19.89
C SER A 382 -1.41 39.67 -20.39
N ASN A 383 -0.87 38.58 -19.83
CA ASN A 383 -1.13 37.22 -20.34
C ASN A 383 -1.22 36.11 -19.29
N TYR A 384 -1.71 36.39 -18.07
CA TYR A 384 -2.11 35.31 -17.15
C TYR A 384 -3.51 34.84 -17.52
N SER A 385 -3.63 33.67 -18.17
CA SER A 385 -4.93 33.17 -18.60
C SER A 385 -5.68 32.56 -17.41
N ILE A 386 -7.02 32.67 -17.42
CA ILE A 386 -7.92 31.99 -16.46
C ILE A 386 -7.60 30.48 -16.36
N PHE A 387 -7.06 29.90 -17.43
CA PHE A 387 -6.64 28.51 -17.49
C PHE A 387 -5.39 28.22 -16.64
N ASP A 388 -4.42 29.13 -16.56
CA ASP A 388 -3.22 28.98 -15.74
C ASP A 388 -3.56 29.10 -14.25
N THR A 389 -4.43 30.05 -13.89
CA THR A 389 -4.99 30.16 -12.53
C THR A 389 -5.77 28.91 -12.14
N PHE A 390 -6.57 28.35 -13.04
CA PHE A 390 -7.29 27.10 -12.82
C PHE A 390 -6.36 25.90 -12.66
N LEU A 391 -5.29 25.80 -13.47
CA LEU A 391 -4.31 24.73 -13.36
C LEU A 391 -3.52 24.78 -12.05
N GLU A 392 -3.14 25.96 -11.58
CA GLU A 392 -2.51 26.16 -10.27
C GLU A 392 -3.46 25.83 -9.12
N GLN A 393 -4.75 26.20 -9.25
CA GLN A 393 -5.77 25.84 -8.28
C GLN A 393 -5.98 24.32 -8.20
N VAL A 394 -6.00 23.61 -9.34
CA VAL A 394 -6.08 22.14 -9.37
C VAL A 394 -4.82 21.51 -8.75
N ARG A 395 -3.62 22.04 -9.01
CA ARG A 395 -2.36 21.51 -8.44
C ARG A 395 -2.33 21.61 -6.92
N THR A 396 -2.75 22.75 -6.37
CA THR A 396 -2.73 23.02 -4.93
C THR A 396 -3.92 22.39 -4.20
N SER A 397 -5.07 22.26 -4.87
CA SER A 397 -6.33 21.81 -4.26
C SER A 397 -6.69 20.35 -4.57
N SER A 398 -5.89 19.63 -5.36
CA SER A 398 -6.11 18.20 -5.60
C SER A 398 -5.87 17.37 -4.35
N PHE A 399 -6.75 16.42 -4.11
CA PHE A 399 -6.72 15.52 -2.96
C PHE A 399 -7.06 14.09 -3.40
N SER A 400 -6.26 13.12 -2.97
CA SER A 400 -6.46 11.71 -3.31
C SER A 400 -7.00 10.92 -2.12
N ILE A 401 -8.05 10.12 -2.34
CA ILE A 401 -8.50 9.12 -1.37
C ILE A 401 -8.34 7.75 -2.02
N SER A 402 -7.63 6.86 -1.36
CA SER A 402 -7.40 5.51 -1.84
C SER A 402 -7.38 4.53 -0.68
N GLY A 403 -7.42 3.24 -0.99
CA GLY A 403 -7.14 2.23 0.01
C GLY A 403 -6.82 0.89 -0.61
N MET A 404 -6.10 0.07 0.13
CA MET A 404 -5.63 -1.24 -0.32
C MET A 404 -5.89 -2.31 0.73
N ALA A 405 -6.58 -3.38 0.33
CA ALA A 405 -6.82 -4.55 1.16
C ALA A 405 -5.81 -5.65 0.78
N PHE A 406 -4.74 -5.78 1.56
CA PHE A 406 -3.75 -6.83 1.36
C PHE A 406 -4.31 -8.22 1.66
N GLN A 407 -3.57 -9.24 1.23
CA GLN A 407 -3.98 -10.64 1.32
C GLN A 407 -3.14 -11.38 2.36
N ASP A 408 -3.81 -12.11 3.23
CA ASP A 408 -3.20 -13.01 4.20
C ASP A 408 -3.46 -14.48 3.83
N ALA A 409 -2.92 -15.40 4.63
CA ALA A 409 -2.99 -16.82 4.34
C ALA A 409 -4.43 -17.38 4.32
N TRP A 410 -5.43 -16.65 4.82
CA TRP A 410 -6.84 -17.06 4.77
C TRP A 410 -7.50 -16.64 3.46
N ASN A 411 -7.29 -15.40 3.01
CA ASN A 411 -7.97 -14.81 1.84
C ASN A 411 -7.08 -14.68 0.58
N LEU A 412 -5.88 -15.26 0.58
CA LEU A 412 -5.00 -15.23 -0.58
C LEU A 412 -5.68 -15.84 -1.81
N ASP A 413 -5.58 -15.14 -2.91
CA ASP A 413 -6.04 -15.53 -4.24
C ASP A 413 -4.84 -15.39 -5.16
N LEU A 414 -4.38 -16.51 -5.73
CA LEU A 414 -3.17 -16.49 -6.56
C LEU A 414 -3.35 -15.66 -7.83
N GLU A 415 -4.57 -15.46 -8.32
CA GLU A 415 -4.82 -14.57 -9.46
C GLU A 415 -4.51 -13.11 -9.12
N ARG A 416 -4.93 -12.65 -7.93
CA ARG A 416 -4.58 -11.31 -7.42
C ARG A 416 -3.07 -11.15 -7.24
N LEU A 417 -2.40 -12.23 -6.81
CA LEU A 417 -0.96 -12.22 -6.59
C LEU A 417 -0.15 -12.18 -7.89
N ARG A 418 -0.59 -12.94 -8.92
CA ARG A 418 -0.02 -12.91 -10.28
C ARG A 418 -0.15 -11.53 -10.92
N ASP A 419 -1.17 -10.76 -10.56
CA ASP A 419 -1.40 -9.40 -11.07
C ASP A 419 -0.88 -8.29 -10.14
N CYS A 420 -0.12 -8.63 -9.09
CA CYS A 420 0.37 -7.64 -8.13
C CYS A 420 1.41 -6.69 -8.74
N CYS A 421 1.29 -5.40 -8.48
CA CYS A 421 2.26 -4.39 -8.95
C CYS A 421 3.05 -3.73 -7.80
N ILE A 422 2.93 -4.24 -6.58
CA ILE A 422 3.64 -3.74 -5.40
C ILE A 422 4.55 -4.85 -4.91
N HIS A 423 5.85 -4.60 -4.98
CA HIS A 423 6.87 -5.60 -4.68
C HIS A 423 7.75 -5.13 -3.54
N VAL A 424 8.29 -6.07 -2.79
CA VAL A 424 9.36 -5.85 -1.82
C VAL A 424 10.62 -6.44 -2.42
N VAL A 425 11.74 -5.70 -2.35
CA VAL A 425 13.04 -6.31 -2.64
C VAL A 425 13.47 -7.14 -1.43
N SER A 426 13.62 -8.44 -1.66
CA SER A 426 14.16 -9.37 -0.66
C SER A 426 15.65 -9.12 -0.41
N GLN A 427 16.19 -9.72 0.65
CA GLN A 427 17.62 -9.60 0.97
C GLN A 427 18.51 -10.11 -0.17
N GLU A 428 18.05 -11.14 -0.90
CA GLU A 428 18.71 -11.69 -2.09
C GLU A 428 18.50 -10.84 -3.35
N GLY A 429 17.79 -9.72 -3.27
CA GLY A 429 17.53 -8.82 -4.40
C GLY A 429 16.36 -9.24 -5.28
N LYS A 430 15.61 -10.30 -4.96
CA LYS A 430 14.40 -10.69 -5.71
C LYS A 430 13.22 -9.76 -5.40
N LEU A 431 12.46 -9.37 -6.42
CA LEU A 431 11.23 -8.57 -6.26
C LEU A 431 10.02 -9.49 -6.05
N ILE A 432 9.54 -9.55 -4.81
CA ILE A 432 8.46 -10.46 -4.39
C ILE A 432 7.19 -9.62 -4.13
N PRO A 433 6.00 -10.02 -4.61
CA PRO A 433 4.75 -9.32 -4.30
C PRO A 433 4.58 -9.10 -2.79
N PHE A 434 4.13 -7.90 -2.40
CA PHE A 434 4.07 -7.49 -0.99
C PHE A 434 3.32 -8.48 -0.10
N CYS A 435 2.14 -8.96 -0.54
CA CYS A 435 1.36 -9.93 0.21
C CYS A 435 2.15 -11.23 0.42
N ALA A 436 2.78 -11.78 -0.62
CA ALA A 436 3.55 -13.02 -0.51
C ALA A 436 4.80 -12.85 0.37
N TYR A 437 5.50 -11.72 0.25
CA TYR A 437 6.70 -11.45 1.05
C TYR A 437 6.39 -11.45 2.55
N ASN A 438 5.28 -10.80 2.92
CA ASN A 438 4.86 -10.65 4.32
C ASN A 438 4.02 -11.81 4.84
N LEU A 439 3.53 -12.69 3.97
CA LEU A 439 2.61 -13.76 4.33
C LEU A 439 3.20 -14.67 5.41
N THR A 440 2.43 -14.88 6.47
CA THR A 440 2.71 -15.85 7.52
C THR A 440 1.56 -16.84 7.63
N ASP A 441 1.86 -18.06 8.07
CA ASP A 441 0.82 -18.98 8.51
C ASP A 441 0.16 -18.55 9.84
N SER A 442 -0.82 -19.34 10.28
CA SER A 442 -1.55 -19.19 11.55
C SER A 442 -0.69 -19.27 12.82
N LYS A 443 0.58 -19.71 12.70
CA LYS A 443 1.58 -19.76 13.78
C LYS A 443 2.66 -18.69 13.61
N GLY A 444 2.48 -17.78 12.65
CA GLY A 444 3.42 -16.70 12.35
C GLY A 444 4.64 -17.13 11.54
N ARG A 445 4.72 -18.35 11.01
CA ARG A 445 5.86 -18.78 10.18
C ARG A 445 5.77 -18.11 8.80
N PRO A 446 6.80 -17.36 8.36
CA PRO A 446 6.77 -16.62 7.10
C PRO A 446 6.98 -17.52 5.89
N LEU A 447 6.42 -17.11 4.74
CA LEU A 447 6.70 -17.75 3.45
C LEU A 447 8.07 -17.34 2.89
N TYR A 448 8.37 -16.03 2.89
CA TYR A 448 9.60 -15.48 2.31
C TYR A 448 10.45 -14.66 3.26
N ARG A 449 9.82 -13.86 4.14
CA ARG A 449 10.55 -13.02 5.10
C ARG A 449 11.47 -13.90 5.95
N GLN A 450 12.78 -13.66 5.91
CA GLN A 450 13.72 -14.36 6.77
C GLN A 450 13.57 -13.88 8.21
N ARG A 451 13.30 -14.81 9.14
CA ARG A 451 13.41 -14.55 10.58
C ARG A 451 14.71 -15.15 11.10
N ARG A 452 15.43 -14.43 11.97
CA ARG A 452 16.32 -15.13 12.92
C ARG A 452 15.41 -15.92 13.84
N SER A 453 15.42 -17.23 13.70
CA SER A 453 14.64 -18.10 14.56
C SER A 453 15.11 -17.92 16.01
N GLN A 454 14.18 -17.81 16.95
CA GLN A 454 14.48 -17.91 18.39
C GLN A 454 14.93 -19.33 18.79
N TYR A 455 14.83 -20.29 17.86
CA TYR A 455 15.28 -21.67 17.96
C TYR A 455 16.13 -21.97 16.72
N GLY A 456 17.45 -22.10 16.88
CA GLY A 456 18.43 -22.03 15.79
C GLY A 456 18.11 -22.79 14.49
N ASN A 457 18.58 -22.25 13.36
CA ASN A 457 18.70 -22.90 12.05
C ASN A 457 17.53 -23.81 11.62
N ASP A 458 16.30 -23.30 11.63
CA ASP A 458 15.30 -23.83 10.71
C ASP A 458 15.44 -23.07 9.39
N SER A 459 16.06 -23.74 8.40
CA SER A 459 16.00 -23.36 7.00
C SER A 459 14.56 -23.00 6.58
N PRO A 460 14.36 -22.13 5.56
CA PRO A 460 13.04 -21.99 4.94
C PRO A 460 12.49 -23.38 4.66
N ALA A 461 11.23 -23.61 5.02
CA ALA A 461 10.58 -24.91 4.98
C ALA A 461 11.08 -25.71 3.78
N LYS A 462 11.78 -26.83 4.05
CA LYS A 462 12.04 -27.83 3.01
C LYS A 462 10.68 -28.30 2.53
N LEU A 463 10.17 -27.62 1.50
CA LEU A 463 9.07 -28.04 0.63
C LEU A 463 9.58 -29.21 -0.22
N ASP A 464 10.10 -30.23 0.44
CA ASP A 464 10.49 -31.51 -0.12
C ASP A 464 9.71 -32.56 0.64
N ARG A 465 8.61 -33.02 0.03
CA ARG A 465 8.15 -34.40 0.04
C ARG A 465 7.07 -34.56 -1.04
N PRO A 466 7.07 -35.73 -1.70
CA PRO A 466 6.82 -35.90 -3.13
C PRO A 466 5.40 -35.54 -3.60
#